data_AF-A0A2V8LHM3-F1
#
_entry.id   AF-A0A2V8LHM3-F1
#
_cell.length_a   1.000
_cell.length_b   1.000
_cell.length_c   1.000
_cell.angle_alpha   90.00
_cell.angle_beta   90.00
_cell.angle_gamma   90.00
#
_symmetry.space_group_name_H-M   'P 1'
#
loop_
_entity.id
_entity.type
_entity.pdbx_description
1 polymer ?
#
loop_
_entity_poly.entity_id
_entity_poly.type
_entity_poly.pdbx_seq_one_letter_code
_entity_poly.pdbx_strand_id
1 'polypeptide(L)'
;MEDKTHPLSLKKTGLIWEGKYDATGRRVAPLRVSLPFQTVETVNESTQERQKNLLFGSSPASRETEWRNRLIWGDKKYVLPSLLPELAGKVNLVYIDPPFFTGTDQLITVSVPDSDEFLVKEPSLIEEAAYRNVWRLGSGSFCEWIYQTLCLLHELLTDDGAIFIRFDQYWSHYVKVIADDVFSKGNFQNDIALKRIYKNLTGQGRVSLQIATDSLFLYFKSDNSRFYDIEIRLSA
;
A
#
# COMPACT_ATOMS: atom_id res chain seq x y z
N MET A 1 -18.65 20.08 40.03
CA MET A 1 -17.38 20.16 39.28
C MET A 1 -17.73 20.78 37.95
N GLU A 2 -17.22 21.96 37.63
CA GLU A 2 -17.41 22.56 36.30
C GLU A 2 -16.72 21.69 35.26
N ASP A 3 -17.46 21.39 34.19
CA ASP A 3 -16.95 20.70 33.02
C ASP A 3 -15.92 21.61 32.34
N LYS A 4 -14.63 21.25 32.49
CA LYS A 4 -13.49 21.97 31.91
C LYS A 4 -13.18 21.54 30.48
N THR A 5 -14.14 20.96 29.75
CA THR A 5 -13.90 20.61 28.35
C THR A 5 -13.76 21.87 27.50
N HIS A 6 -12.62 21.97 26.82
CA HIS A 6 -12.34 23.06 25.90
C HIS A 6 -13.37 23.02 24.74
N PRO A 7 -13.93 24.15 24.27
CA PRO A 7 -14.97 24.16 23.23
C PRO A 7 -14.60 23.44 21.92
N LEU A 8 -13.30 23.34 21.62
CA LEU A 8 -12.77 22.59 20.47
C LEU A 8 -12.66 21.08 20.70
N SER A 9 -12.67 20.59 21.95
CA SER A 9 -12.61 19.15 22.25
C SER A 9 -13.91 18.42 21.93
N LEU A 10 -14.99 19.16 21.67
CA LEU A 10 -16.27 18.63 21.18
C LEU A 10 -16.21 18.22 19.70
N LYS A 11 -15.18 18.64 18.96
CA LYS A 11 -15.00 18.29 17.55
C LYS A 11 -14.19 17.00 17.44
N LYS A 12 -14.66 16.07 16.59
CA LYS A 12 -13.91 14.86 16.23
C LYS A 12 -12.54 15.26 15.66
N THR A 13 -11.46 14.79 16.27
CA THR A 13 -10.10 15.04 15.80
C THR A 13 -9.84 14.21 14.54
N GLY A 14 -9.27 14.82 13.50
CA GLY A 14 -8.94 14.14 12.26
C GLY A 14 -8.31 15.07 11.23
N LEU A 15 -7.72 14.48 10.19
CA LEU A 15 -7.16 15.22 9.07
C LEU A 15 -8.28 15.77 8.17
N ILE A 16 -8.19 17.01 7.71
CA ILE A 16 -9.18 17.64 6.83
C ILE A 16 -8.46 18.09 5.55
N TRP A 17 -9.10 17.89 4.40
CA TRP A 17 -8.67 18.38 3.09
C TRP A 17 -9.90 18.76 2.25
N GLU A 18 -9.68 19.54 1.20
CA GLU A 18 -10.73 19.93 0.26
C GLU A 18 -11.31 18.69 -0.45
N GLY A 19 -12.63 18.55 -0.47
CA GLY A 19 -13.29 17.37 -1.04
C GLY A 19 -13.45 16.18 -0.09
N LYS A 20 -12.94 16.23 1.15
CA LYS A 20 -13.19 15.15 2.14
C LYS A 20 -14.67 15.05 2.52
N TYR A 21 -15.34 16.19 2.63
CA TYR A 21 -16.76 16.29 3.03
C TYR A 21 -17.57 17.04 1.97
N ASP A 22 -18.82 16.62 1.78
CA ASP A 22 -19.78 17.33 0.93
C ASP A 22 -20.37 18.56 1.65
N ALA A 23 -21.22 19.32 0.94
CA ALA A 23 -21.89 20.51 1.49
C ALA A 23 -22.78 20.21 2.71
N THR A 24 -23.13 18.94 2.94
CA THR A 24 -23.93 18.48 4.09
C THR A 24 -23.07 17.95 5.24
N GLY A 25 -21.74 17.97 5.10
CA GLY A 25 -20.80 17.48 6.11
C GLY A 25 -20.62 15.95 6.11
N ARG A 26 -21.09 15.23 5.09
CA ARG A 26 -20.90 13.78 4.96
C ARG A 26 -19.60 13.48 4.23
N ARG A 27 -18.96 12.35 4.55
CA ARG A 27 -17.74 11.90 3.87
C ARG A 27 -18.05 11.62 2.40
N VAL A 28 -17.22 12.16 1.51
CA VAL A 28 -17.32 11.86 0.08
C VAL A 28 -16.83 10.44 -0.17
N ALA A 29 -17.67 9.62 -0.81
CA ALA A 29 -17.31 8.27 -1.19
C ALA A 29 -16.37 8.28 -2.42
N PRO A 30 -15.47 7.29 -2.56
CA PRO A 30 -14.67 7.15 -3.77
C PRO A 30 -15.54 6.99 -5.02
N LEU A 31 -15.00 7.33 -6.19
CA LEU A 31 -15.67 7.08 -7.46
C LEU A 31 -15.91 5.58 -7.65
N ARG A 32 -17.16 5.20 -7.97
CA ARG A 32 -17.59 3.81 -8.19
C ARG A 32 -18.09 3.61 -9.62
N VAL A 33 -17.21 3.83 -10.59
CA VAL A 33 -17.54 3.58 -12.00
C VAL A 33 -16.88 2.27 -12.41
N SER A 34 -17.71 1.29 -12.78
CA SER A 34 -17.26 0.04 -13.37
C SER A 34 -17.02 0.25 -14.86
N LEU A 35 -15.76 0.22 -15.29
CA LEU A 35 -15.36 0.32 -16.68
C LEU A 35 -14.67 -0.97 -17.10
N PRO A 36 -14.81 -1.41 -18.36
CA PRO A 36 -13.98 -2.49 -18.87
C PRO A 36 -12.51 -2.07 -18.80
N PHE A 37 -11.66 -2.95 -18.31
CA PHE A 37 -10.22 -2.76 -18.22
C PHE A 37 -9.48 -3.89 -18.90
N GLN A 38 -8.26 -3.62 -19.32
CA GLN A 38 -7.43 -4.62 -20.00
C GLN A 38 -6.70 -5.49 -18.98
N THR A 39 -6.97 -6.79 -19.02
CA THR A 39 -6.10 -7.79 -18.37
C THR A 39 -4.98 -8.10 -19.36
N VAL A 40 -3.74 -7.77 -19.00
CA VAL A 40 -2.56 -7.90 -19.87
C VAL A 40 -2.05 -9.32 -19.87
N GLU A 41 -2.05 -9.97 -18.70
CA GLU A 41 -1.53 -11.32 -18.55
C GLU A 41 -2.40 -12.10 -17.57
N THR A 42 -2.72 -13.33 -17.93
CA THR A 42 -3.31 -14.33 -17.04
C THR A 42 -2.33 -15.50 -16.98
N VAL A 43 -1.74 -15.76 -15.81
CA VAL A 43 -0.80 -16.87 -15.61
C VAL A 43 -1.48 -17.92 -14.76
N ASN A 44 -1.76 -19.09 -15.33
CA ASN A 44 -2.46 -20.19 -14.65
C ASN A 44 -1.53 -21.21 -14.01
N GLU A 45 -0.26 -21.17 -14.35
CA GLU A 45 0.76 -22.05 -13.79
C GLU A 45 1.34 -21.45 -12.49
N SER A 46 1.60 -22.30 -11.50
CA SER A 46 2.42 -21.89 -10.36
C SER A 46 3.90 -21.78 -10.71
N THR A 47 4.67 -20.99 -9.97
CA THR A 47 6.14 -20.92 -10.13
C THR A 47 6.78 -22.30 -10.02
N GLN A 48 6.27 -23.14 -9.11
CA GLN A 48 6.74 -24.52 -8.91
C GLN A 48 6.38 -25.42 -10.10
N GLU A 49 5.16 -25.32 -10.63
CA GLU A 49 4.77 -26.06 -11.85
C GLU A 49 5.52 -25.57 -13.08
N ARG A 50 5.77 -24.26 -13.22
CA ARG A 50 6.58 -23.71 -14.31
C ARG A 50 7.99 -24.27 -14.26
N GLN A 51 8.61 -24.29 -13.08
CA GLN A 51 9.94 -24.85 -12.87
C GLN A 51 9.99 -26.37 -13.10
N LYS A 52 8.93 -27.10 -12.71
CA LYS A 52 8.78 -28.55 -12.98
C LYS A 52 8.51 -28.86 -14.46
N ASN A 53 7.68 -28.07 -15.15
CA ASN A 53 7.35 -28.21 -16.56
C ASN A 53 8.56 -27.88 -17.46
N LEU A 54 9.37 -26.89 -17.07
CA LEU A 54 10.65 -26.57 -17.71
C LEU A 54 11.67 -27.72 -17.61
N LEU A 55 11.63 -28.51 -16.52
CA LEU A 55 12.61 -29.57 -16.25
C LEU A 55 12.18 -30.97 -16.71
N PHE A 56 10.88 -31.30 -16.71
CA PHE A 56 10.41 -32.68 -16.88
C PHE A 56 9.31 -32.88 -17.94
N GLY A 57 8.92 -31.84 -18.66
CA GLY A 57 7.81 -31.90 -19.61
C GLY A 57 6.45 -31.97 -18.90
N SER A 58 5.42 -31.44 -19.56
CA SER A 58 4.13 -31.12 -18.96
C SER A 58 3.37 -32.34 -18.42
N SER A 59 2.92 -32.29 -17.16
CA SER A 59 1.85 -33.16 -16.65
C SER A 59 0.54 -32.37 -16.54
N PRO A 60 -0.59 -32.91 -17.02
CA PRO A 60 -1.88 -32.25 -16.85
C PRO A 60 -2.47 -32.65 -15.48
N ALA A 61 -2.71 -31.68 -14.61
CA ALA A 61 -4.01 -31.53 -13.92
C ALA A 61 -3.97 -30.59 -12.70
N SER A 62 -4.92 -29.64 -12.73
CA SER A 62 -5.96 -29.40 -11.70
C SER A 62 -5.97 -28.03 -11.00
N ARG A 63 -6.71 -27.09 -11.63
CA ARG A 63 -7.87 -26.37 -11.07
C ARG A 63 -8.60 -25.68 -12.22
N GLU A 64 -9.92 -25.88 -12.33
CA GLU A 64 -10.78 -25.08 -13.23
C GLU A 64 -11.00 -23.69 -12.61
N THR A 65 -9.96 -22.87 -12.64
CA THR A 65 -10.09 -21.42 -12.38
C THR A 65 -9.72 -20.71 -13.67
N GLU A 66 -10.57 -19.79 -14.15
CA GLU A 66 -10.26 -18.99 -15.35
C GLU A 66 -8.87 -18.36 -15.27
N TRP A 67 -8.45 -17.96 -14.05
CA TRP A 67 -7.16 -17.38 -13.79
C TRP A 67 -6.56 -17.78 -12.42
N ARG A 68 -5.22 -17.90 -12.34
CA ARG A 68 -4.47 -18.03 -11.05
C ARG A 68 -3.75 -16.74 -10.67
N ASN A 69 -3.11 -16.07 -11.62
CA ASN A 69 -2.51 -14.75 -11.46
C ASN A 69 -2.99 -13.81 -12.58
N ARG A 70 -3.16 -12.52 -12.28
CA ARG A 70 -3.56 -11.50 -13.26
C ARG A 70 -2.67 -10.26 -13.17
N LEU A 71 -2.24 -9.77 -14.33
CA LEU A 71 -1.66 -8.44 -14.51
C LEU A 71 -2.69 -7.55 -15.18
N ILE A 72 -3.04 -6.43 -14.53
CA ILE A 72 -4.05 -5.49 -15.02
C ILE A 72 -3.38 -4.15 -15.28
N TRP A 73 -3.61 -3.61 -16.47
CA TRP A 73 -3.12 -2.29 -16.85
C TRP A 73 -4.25 -1.27 -16.85
N GLY A 74 -4.07 -0.17 -16.10
CA GLY A 74 -5.00 0.93 -16.05
C GLY A 74 -4.83 1.80 -14.81
N ASP A 75 -5.54 2.93 -14.77
CA ASP A 75 -5.60 3.75 -13.56
C ASP A 75 -6.46 3.01 -12.51
N LYS A 76 -5.89 2.79 -11.33
CA LYS A 76 -6.57 2.17 -10.18
C LYS A 76 -7.91 2.83 -9.86
N LYS A 77 -8.09 4.14 -10.16
CA LYS A 77 -9.35 4.87 -9.99
C LYS A 77 -10.52 4.20 -10.72
N TYR A 78 -10.24 3.55 -11.84
CA TYR A 78 -11.23 2.80 -12.63
C TYR A 78 -11.08 1.30 -12.45
N VAL A 79 -9.85 0.80 -12.27
CA VAL A 79 -9.60 -0.65 -12.09
C VAL A 79 -10.17 -1.16 -10.76
N LEU A 80 -9.87 -0.51 -9.63
CA LEU A 80 -10.30 -1.02 -8.32
C LEU A 80 -11.83 -1.12 -8.18
N PRO A 81 -12.63 -0.10 -8.55
CA PRO A 81 -14.08 -0.23 -8.52
C PRO A 81 -14.62 -1.33 -9.44
N SER A 82 -13.97 -1.55 -10.58
CA SER A 82 -14.35 -2.59 -11.55
C SER A 82 -14.01 -4.00 -11.07
N LEU A 83 -13.09 -4.13 -10.10
CA LEU A 83 -12.79 -5.40 -9.45
C LEU A 83 -13.75 -5.74 -8.32
N LEU A 84 -14.49 -4.77 -7.77
CA LEU A 84 -15.41 -5.01 -6.65
C LEU A 84 -16.47 -6.10 -6.92
N PRO A 85 -17.14 -6.14 -8.10
CA PRO A 85 -18.12 -7.19 -8.38
C PRO A 85 -17.53 -8.61 -8.32
N GLU A 86 -16.24 -8.74 -8.64
CA GLU A 86 -15.54 -10.02 -8.70
C GLU A 86 -14.90 -10.38 -7.35
N LEU A 87 -14.22 -9.43 -6.71
CA LEU A 87 -13.24 -9.64 -5.64
C LEU A 87 -13.58 -8.96 -4.30
N ALA A 88 -14.71 -8.25 -4.18
CA ALA A 88 -15.11 -7.68 -2.89
C ALA A 88 -15.19 -8.77 -1.81
N GLY A 89 -14.53 -8.56 -0.68
CA GLY A 89 -14.50 -9.51 0.42
C GLY A 89 -13.70 -10.80 0.16
N LYS A 90 -12.89 -10.87 -0.92
CA LYS A 90 -12.19 -12.11 -1.33
C LYS A 90 -10.67 -12.01 -1.30
N VAL A 91 -10.10 -10.83 -1.07
CA VAL A 91 -8.65 -10.62 -1.02
C VAL A 91 -8.14 -10.86 0.39
N ASN A 92 -7.24 -11.83 0.61
CA ASN A 92 -6.67 -12.08 1.94
C ASN A 92 -5.58 -11.08 2.33
N LEU A 93 -4.79 -10.64 1.35
CA LEU A 93 -3.62 -9.82 1.59
C LEU A 93 -3.46 -8.77 0.51
N VAL A 94 -3.24 -7.52 0.92
CA VAL A 94 -2.88 -6.41 0.04
C VAL A 94 -1.52 -5.86 0.47
N TYR A 95 -0.66 -5.58 -0.50
CA TYR A 95 0.54 -4.78 -0.31
C TYR A 95 0.49 -3.59 -1.27
N ILE A 96 0.73 -2.38 -0.76
CA ILE A 96 0.88 -1.19 -1.57
C ILE A 96 2.15 -0.42 -1.21
N ASP A 97 2.78 0.13 -2.24
CA ASP A 97 3.94 1.01 -2.15
C ASP A 97 3.63 2.31 -2.92
N PRO A 98 2.80 3.20 -2.35
CA PRO A 98 2.30 4.36 -3.08
C PRO A 98 3.41 5.40 -3.30
N PRO A 99 3.23 6.33 -4.25
CA PRO A 99 4.25 7.34 -4.54
C PRO A 99 4.63 8.16 -3.30
N PHE A 100 5.93 8.23 -2.99
CA PHE A 100 6.52 9.06 -1.93
C PHE A 100 6.82 10.47 -2.44
N PHE A 101 6.25 11.50 -1.82
CA PHE A 101 6.70 12.85 -2.12
C PHE A 101 8.04 13.10 -1.44
N THR A 102 9.10 12.70 -2.13
CA THR A 102 10.40 13.31 -1.99
C THR A 102 10.28 14.64 -2.73
N GLY A 103 10.15 15.76 -2.02
CA GLY A 103 9.99 17.10 -2.60
C GLY A 103 11.15 17.62 -3.47
N THR A 104 11.97 16.72 -4.02
CA THR A 104 13.12 16.93 -4.90
C THR A 104 13.43 15.60 -5.61
N ASP A 105 13.86 15.67 -6.87
CA ASP A 105 14.26 14.59 -7.79
C ASP A 105 15.30 13.59 -7.24
N GLN A 106 14.98 12.84 -6.19
CA GLN A 106 15.92 11.91 -5.54
C GLN A 106 15.65 10.47 -5.95
N LEU A 107 16.25 10.12 -7.09
CA LEU A 107 17.01 8.89 -7.32
C LEU A 107 17.02 7.87 -6.15
N ILE A 108 16.27 6.78 -6.28
CA ILE A 108 16.19 5.73 -5.27
C ILE A 108 17.47 4.91 -5.32
N THR A 109 18.30 4.95 -4.29
CA THR A 109 19.51 4.12 -4.24
C THR A 109 19.19 2.71 -3.73
N VAL A 110 19.39 1.70 -4.57
CA VAL A 110 19.28 0.28 -4.23
C VAL A 110 20.68 -0.29 -4.05
N SER A 111 20.92 -0.97 -2.92
CA SER A 111 22.16 -1.71 -2.67
C SER A 111 22.02 -3.11 -3.27
N VAL A 112 22.97 -3.51 -4.11
CA VAL A 112 23.04 -4.90 -4.59
C VAL A 112 23.70 -5.75 -3.49
N PRO A 113 23.15 -6.91 -3.13
CA PRO A 113 23.85 -7.85 -2.24
C PRO A 113 25.15 -8.30 -2.92
N ASP A 114 26.26 -8.24 -2.19
CA ASP A 114 27.63 -8.62 -2.62
C ASP A 114 28.37 -7.64 -3.56
N SER A 115 27.93 -6.39 -3.70
CA SER A 115 28.77 -5.33 -4.27
C SER A 115 28.67 -4.01 -3.49
N ASP A 116 29.77 -3.26 -3.42
CA ASP A 116 29.79 -1.89 -2.85
C ASP A 116 29.16 -0.84 -3.80
N GLU A 117 28.51 -1.29 -4.88
CA GLU A 117 27.88 -0.44 -5.88
C GLU A 117 26.46 -0.05 -5.46
N PHE A 118 26.22 1.26 -5.54
CA PHE A 118 24.93 1.87 -5.26
C PHE A 118 24.23 2.10 -6.60
N LEU A 119 23.22 1.29 -6.91
CA LEU A 119 22.42 1.53 -8.11
C LEU A 119 21.42 2.64 -7.82
N VAL A 120 21.58 3.73 -8.53
CA VAL A 120 20.64 4.85 -8.52
C VAL A 120 19.51 4.51 -9.50
N LYS A 121 18.35 4.12 -8.96
CA LYS A 121 17.12 3.94 -9.75
C LYS A 121 16.54 5.32 -10.05
N GLU A 122 16.67 5.72 -11.31
CA GLU A 122 15.92 6.85 -11.86
C GLU A 122 14.42 6.50 -11.86
N PRO A 123 13.55 7.44 -11.47
CA PRO A 123 12.11 7.21 -11.60
C PRO A 123 11.78 6.93 -13.06
N SER A 124 11.09 5.84 -13.31
CA SER A 124 10.57 5.54 -14.64
C SER A 124 9.58 6.62 -15.09
N LEU A 125 9.41 6.79 -16.41
CA LEU A 125 8.42 7.73 -16.97
C LEU A 125 7.00 7.53 -16.38
N ILE A 126 6.67 6.29 -16.00
CA ILE A 126 5.39 5.95 -15.37
C ILE A 126 5.34 6.48 -13.93
N GLU A 127 6.43 6.32 -13.16
CA GLU A 127 6.53 6.85 -11.80
C GLU A 127 6.46 8.38 -11.81
N GLU A 128 7.20 9.07 -12.69
CA GLU A 128 7.14 10.54 -12.83
C GLU A 128 5.73 11.03 -13.17
N ALA A 129 5.05 10.35 -14.10
CA ALA A 129 3.67 10.68 -14.46
C ALA A 129 2.72 10.46 -13.27
N ALA A 130 2.90 9.37 -12.51
CA ALA A 130 2.11 9.13 -11.30
C ALA A 130 2.33 10.24 -10.27
N TYR A 131 3.58 10.62 -9.99
CA TYR A 131 3.91 11.72 -9.08
C TYR A 131 3.27 13.05 -9.50
N ARG A 132 3.50 13.47 -10.75
CA ARG A 132 2.96 14.73 -11.26
C ARG A 132 1.43 14.78 -11.18
N ASN A 133 0.77 13.66 -11.41
CA ASN A 133 -0.69 13.59 -11.39
C ASN A 133 -1.27 13.57 -9.98
N VAL A 134 -0.58 12.99 -8.99
CA VAL A 134 -1.08 12.90 -7.60
C VAL A 134 -0.91 14.21 -6.83
N TRP A 135 0.19 14.92 -7.08
CA TRP A 135 0.57 16.13 -6.33
C TRP A 135 0.13 17.44 -6.98
N ARG A 136 -0.66 17.34 -8.07
CA ARG A 136 -0.96 18.44 -8.98
C ARG A 136 -1.68 19.64 -8.33
N LEU A 137 -2.39 19.43 -7.23
CA LEU A 137 -3.14 20.45 -6.48
C LEU A 137 -2.64 20.63 -5.03
N GLY A 138 -1.44 20.10 -4.72
CA GLY A 138 -0.84 20.18 -3.39
C GLY A 138 -1.12 18.95 -2.51
N SER A 139 -0.85 19.09 -1.21
CA SER A 139 -0.96 17.99 -0.23
C SER A 139 -2.36 17.41 -0.09
N GLY A 140 -3.40 18.23 -0.27
CA GLY A 140 -4.80 17.81 -0.20
C GLY A 140 -5.17 16.77 -1.27
N SER A 141 -4.64 16.89 -2.49
CA SER A 141 -4.94 15.93 -3.56
C SER A 141 -4.30 14.56 -3.31
N PHE A 142 -3.13 14.52 -2.67
CA PHE A 142 -2.54 13.26 -2.23
C PHE A 142 -3.38 12.61 -1.12
N CYS A 143 -3.81 13.38 -0.11
CA CYS A 143 -4.67 12.88 0.96
C CYS A 143 -5.97 12.29 0.41
N GLU A 144 -6.60 12.97 -0.54
CA GLU A 144 -7.79 12.45 -1.24
C GLU A 144 -7.48 11.16 -2.00
N TRP A 145 -6.39 11.16 -2.77
CA TRP A 145 -5.97 10.03 -3.59
C TRP A 145 -5.71 8.77 -2.75
N ILE A 146 -4.97 8.89 -1.64
CA ILE A 146 -4.66 7.74 -0.79
C ILE A 146 -5.89 7.30 -0.01
N TYR A 147 -6.70 8.23 0.49
CA TYR A 147 -7.96 7.91 1.17
C TYR A 147 -8.90 7.11 0.26
N GLN A 148 -9.13 7.57 -0.98
CA GLN A 148 -9.99 6.87 -1.94
C GLN A 148 -9.44 5.48 -2.27
N THR A 149 -8.12 5.36 -2.41
CA THR A 149 -7.44 4.08 -2.67
C THR A 149 -7.65 3.11 -1.52
N LEU A 150 -7.41 3.54 -0.28
CA LEU A 150 -7.56 2.71 0.92
C LEU A 150 -9.01 2.27 1.14
N CYS A 151 -10.00 3.14 0.89
CA CYS A 151 -11.42 2.76 0.95
C CYS A 151 -11.74 1.59 0.00
N LEU A 152 -11.28 1.66 -1.26
CA LEU A 152 -11.54 0.59 -2.24
C LEU A 152 -10.79 -0.70 -1.89
N LEU A 153 -9.55 -0.61 -1.42
CA LEU A 153 -8.78 -1.78 -0.97
C LEU A 153 -9.40 -2.44 0.26
N HIS A 154 -9.93 -1.66 1.20
CA HIS A 154 -10.66 -2.17 2.36
C HIS A 154 -11.89 -2.99 1.94
N GLU A 155 -12.62 -2.56 0.91
CA GLU A 155 -13.78 -3.32 0.37
C GLU A 155 -13.36 -4.65 -0.28
N LEU A 156 -12.20 -4.70 -0.93
CA LEU A 156 -11.65 -5.91 -1.55
C LEU A 156 -11.19 -6.95 -0.51
N LEU A 157 -10.68 -6.51 0.63
CA LEU A 157 -10.18 -7.40 1.67
C LEU A 157 -11.30 -8.31 2.23
N THR A 158 -10.96 -9.55 2.52
CA THR A 158 -11.71 -10.47 3.39
C THR A 158 -11.83 -9.90 4.81
N ASP A 159 -12.81 -10.36 5.58
CA ASP A 159 -13.01 -9.89 6.96
C ASP A 159 -11.77 -10.10 7.84
N ASP A 160 -11.09 -11.25 7.67
CA ASP A 160 -9.84 -11.59 8.34
C ASP A 160 -8.58 -11.11 7.60
N GLY A 161 -8.74 -10.34 6.52
CA GLY A 161 -7.65 -9.91 5.64
C GLY A 161 -6.74 -8.84 6.24
N ALA A 162 -5.54 -8.71 5.65
CA ALA A 162 -4.52 -7.77 6.07
C ALA A 162 -4.05 -6.86 4.93
N ILE A 163 -3.60 -5.66 5.28
CA ILE A 163 -2.95 -4.74 4.36
C ILE A 163 -1.61 -4.25 4.92
N PHE A 164 -0.62 -4.25 4.05
CA PHE A 164 0.69 -3.64 4.27
C PHE A 164 0.80 -2.36 3.43
N ILE A 165 1.18 -1.26 4.08
CA ILE A 165 1.28 0.05 3.47
C ILE A 165 2.67 0.62 3.75
N ARG A 166 3.49 0.77 2.72
CA ARG A 166 4.84 1.33 2.85
C ARG A 166 4.83 2.83 2.60
N PHE A 167 5.51 3.60 3.45
CA PHE A 167 5.76 5.04 3.26
C PHE A 167 7.10 5.50 3.83
N ASP A 168 7.63 6.57 3.24
CA ASP A 168 8.75 7.30 3.78
C ASP A 168 8.40 8.06 5.08
N GLN A 169 9.40 8.62 5.73
CA GLN A 169 9.22 9.41 6.95
C GLN A 169 8.41 10.71 6.77
N TYR A 170 8.27 11.23 5.55
CA TYR A 170 7.60 12.52 5.31
C TYR A 170 6.10 12.35 5.30
N TRP A 171 5.61 11.24 4.72
CA TRP A 171 4.18 10.99 4.53
C TRP A 171 3.59 9.91 5.43
N SER A 172 4.43 9.10 6.07
CA SER A 172 4.01 8.02 6.98
C SER A 172 2.99 8.51 8.02
N HIS A 173 3.22 9.62 8.71
CA HIS A 173 2.30 10.12 9.73
C HIS A 173 0.93 10.55 9.18
N TYR A 174 0.90 11.19 8.01
CA TYR A 174 -0.36 11.59 7.37
C TYR A 174 -1.13 10.37 6.90
N VAL A 175 -0.46 9.43 6.25
CA VAL A 175 -1.05 8.18 5.80
C VAL A 175 -1.56 7.37 6.98
N LYS A 176 -0.82 7.31 8.09
CA LYS A 176 -1.23 6.61 9.31
C LYS A 176 -2.59 7.12 9.81
N VAL A 177 -2.76 8.45 9.87
CA VAL A 177 -4.01 9.07 10.29
C VAL A 177 -5.15 8.76 9.31
N ILE A 178 -4.86 8.76 8.00
CA ILE A 178 -5.85 8.41 6.97
C ILE A 178 -6.24 6.92 7.05
N ALA A 179 -5.26 6.04 7.25
CA ALA A 179 -5.47 4.61 7.40
C ALA A 179 -6.28 4.30 8.68
N ASP A 180 -6.01 4.98 9.81
CA ASP A 180 -6.85 4.91 11.00
C ASP A 180 -8.29 5.34 10.74
N ASP A 181 -8.49 6.30 9.86
CA ASP A 181 -9.82 6.80 9.46
C ASP A 181 -10.61 5.81 8.59
N VAL A 182 -9.92 4.89 7.90
CA VAL A 182 -10.49 3.88 6.99
C VAL A 182 -10.62 2.52 7.69
N PHE A 183 -9.53 2.02 8.28
CA PHE A 183 -9.42 0.70 8.88
C PHE A 183 -9.75 0.67 10.37
N SER A 184 -10.02 1.82 11.00
CA SER A 184 -10.06 1.99 12.46
C SER A 184 -8.68 1.88 13.12
N LYS A 185 -8.43 2.77 14.08
CA LYS A 185 -7.20 2.74 14.91
C LYS A 185 -7.02 1.42 15.65
N GLY A 186 -8.12 0.76 16.04
CA GLY A 186 -8.08 -0.53 16.75
C GLY A 186 -7.52 -1.68 15.91
N ASN A 187 -7.54 -1.55 14.58
CA ASN A 187 -7.08 -2.60 13.68
C ASN A 187 -5.63 -2.39 13.21
N PHE A 188 -4.97 -1.32 13.67
CA PHE A 188 -3.55 -1.11 13.46
C PHE A 188 -2.74 -2.10 14.29
N GLN A 189 -1.86 -2.86 13.64
CA GLN A 189 -1.08 -3.92 14.30
C GLN A 189 0.36 -3.50 14.56
N ASN A 190 1.04 -2.91 13.57
CA ASN A 190 2.46 -2.61 13.72
C ASN A 190 2.97 -1.54 12.74
N ASP A 191 4.05 -0.87 13.13
CA ASP A 191 4.91 -0.04 12.27
C ASP A 191 6.26 -0.74 12.15
N ILE A 192 6.49 -1.41 11.02
CA ILE A 192 7.71 -2.18 10.77
C ILE A 192 8.73 -1.25 10.11
N ALA A 193 9.85 -1.01 10.78
CA ALA A 193 10.95 -0.23 10.23
C ALA A 193 11.70 -1.02 9.16
N LEU A 194 11.63 -0.56 7.91
CA LEU A 194 12.36 -1.14 6.78
C LEU A 194 13.67 -0.40 6.57
N LYS A 195 14.80 -1.09 6.71
CA LYS A 195 16.14 -0.53 6.48
C LYS A 195 16.43 -0.40 4.98
N ARG A 196 16.72 0.82 4.51
CA ARG A 196 17.06 1.14 3.11
C ARG A 196 18.54 1.00 2.77
N ILE A 197 19.43 1.26 3.73
CA ILE A 197 20.88 1.41 3.48
C ILE A 197 21.67 0.53 4.44
N TYR A 198 22.67 -0.20 3.94
CA TYR A 198 23.56 -1.07 4.73
C TYR A 198 24.80 -0.38 5.32
N LYS A 199 25.20 0.80 4.82
CA LYS A 199 26.48 1.45 5.17
C LYS A 199 26.64 1.80 6.66
N ASN A 200 27.84 1.51 7.18
CA ASN A 200 28.26 1.73 8.56
C ASN A 200 28.16 3.22 8.98
N LEU A 201 27.60 3.43 10.17
CA LEU A 201 27.29 4.73 10.78
C LEU A 201 28.52 5.46 11.38
N THR A 202 29.75 5.04 11.07
CA THR A 202 30.96 5.45 11.81
C THR A 202 31.76 6.61 11.20
N GLY A 203 31.26 7.28 10.16
CA GLY A 203 31.89 8.49 9.62
C GLY A 203 31.61 9.73 10.48
N GLN A 204 32.56 10.11 11.32
CA GLN A 204 32.56 11.36 12.09
C GLN A 204 32.40 12.58 11.16
N GLY A 205 31.44 13.46 11.46
CA GLY A 205 31.27 14.75 10.78
C GLY A 205 29.97 14.92 10.00
N ARG A 206 28.82 14.42 10.47
CA ARG A 206 27.53 14.67 9.81
C ARG A 206 26.81 15.89 10.38
N VAL A 207 26.39 16.79 9.49
CA VAL A 207 25.60 18.01 9.78
C VAL A 207 24.12 17.67 10.05
N SER A 208 23.68 16.44 9.75
CA SER A 208 22.31 15.97 9.99
C SER A 208 22.26 14.46 10.29
N LEU A 209 21.15 14.04 10.92
CA LEU A 209 20.85 12.62 11.13
C LEU A 209 20.56 11.94 9.78
N GLN A 210 21.07 10.72 9.61
CA GLN A 210 20.77 9.94 8.42
C GLN A 210 19.36 9.36 8.48
N ILE A 211 18.66 9.50 7.36
CA ILE A 211 17.36 8.89 7.13
C ILE A 211 17.62 7.58 6.39
N ALA A 212 17.47 6.47 7.08
CA ALA A 212 17.82 5.14 6.56
C ALA A 212 16.67 4.13 6.62
N THR A 213 15.49 4.57 7.07
CA THR A 213 14.35 3.69 7.29
C THR A 213 13.07 4.23 6.64
N ASP A 214 12.26 3.33 6.10
CA ASP A 214 10.87 3.58 5.76
C ASP A 214 9.96 2.88 6.79
N SER A 215 8.72 3.35 6.91
CA SER A 215 7.68 2.70 7.70
C SER A 215 6.87 1.75 6.83
N LEU A 216 6.60 0.55 7.35
CA LEU A 216 5.69 -0.42 6.77
C LEU A 216 4.57 -0.69 7.77
N PHE A 217 3.43 -0.06 7.55
CA PHE A 217 2.27 -0.22 8.41
C PHE A 217 1.53 -1.50 8.10
N LEU A 218 1.17 -2.23 9.15
CA LEU A 218 0.28 -3.38 9.08
C LEU A 218 -1.06 -3.04 9.71
N TYR A 219 -2.13 -3.24 8.94
CA TYR A 219 -3.51 -3.19 9.41
C TYR A 219 -4.22 -4.50 9.11
N PHE A 220 -5.12 -4.88 9.99
CA PHE A 220 -6.18 -5.82 9.69
C PHE A 220 -7.43 -5.09 9.18
N LYS A 221 -8.28 -5.79 8.44
CA LYS A 221 -9.57 -5.24 8.02
C LYS A 221 -10.52 -5.11 9.22
N SER A 222 -10.65 -6.16 10.02
CA SER A 222 -11.49 -6.20 11.21
C SER A 222 -10.71 -6.72 12.44
N ASP A 223 -11.39 -6.76 13.58
CA ASP A 223 -10.92 -7.36 14.83
C ASP A 223 -10.97 -8.89 14.84
N ASN A 224 -11.55 -9.52 13.80
CA ASN A 224 -11.59 -10.97 13.66
C ASN A 224 -10.28 -11.57 13.15
N SER A 225 -9.41 -10.75 12.54
CA SER A 225 -8.10 -11.18 12.03
C SER A 225 -7.16 -11.63 13.15
N ARG A 226 -6.34 -12.65 12.85
CA ARG A 226 -5.35 -13.20 13.78
C ARG A 226 -4.05 -13.52 13.06
N PHE A 227 -2.94 -13.41 13.78
CA PHE A 227 -1.71 -14.04 13.34
C PHE A 227 -1.86 -15.55 13.50
N TYR A 228 -1.48 -16.30 12.46
CA TYR A 228 -1.40 -17.75 12.51
C TYR A 228 0.05 -18.14 12.81
N ASP A 229 0.24 -19.04 13.78
CA ASP A 229 1.53 -19.67 13.98
C ASP A 229 1.81 -20.60 12.81
N ILE A 230 2.82 -20.25 12.00
CA ILE A 230 3.30 -21.10 10.92
C ILE A 230 4.58 -21.78 11.40
N GLU A 231 4.47 -22.98 11.93
CA GLU A 231 5.62 -23.83 12.19
C GLU A 231 6.10 -24.48 10.88
N ILE A 232 7.09 -23.86 10.24
CA ILE A 232 7.79 -24.50 9.11
C ILE A 232 8.92 -25.36 9.67
N ARG A 233 8.70 -26.67 9.71
CA ARG A 233 9.75 -27.63 10.03
C ARG A 233 10.72 -27.71 8.84
N LEU A 234 11.87 -27.06 8.97
CA LEU A 234 12.95 -27.23 8.01
C LEU A 234 13.48 -28.67 8.15
N SER A 235 13.28 -29.50 7.12
CA SER A 235 13.88 -30.83 7.05
C SER A 235 15.40 -30.68 6.97
N ALA A 236 16.10 -31.30 7.92
CA ALA A 236 17.55 -31.40 7.95
C ALA A 236 18.10 -32.33 6.86
#